data_AF-A0A2D8UQ56-F1
#
_entry.id   AF-A0A2D8UQ56-F1
#
_cell.length_a   1.000
_cell.length_b   1.000
_cell.length_c   1.000
_cell.angle_alpha   90.00
_cell.angle_beta   90.00
_cell.angle_gamma   90.00
#
_symmetry.space_group_name_H-M   'P 1'
#
loop_
_entity.id
_entity.type
_entity.pdbx_description
1 polymer ?
#
loop_
_entity_poly.entity_id
_entity_poly.type
_entity_poly.pdbx_seq_one_letter_code
_entity_poly.pdbx_strand_id
1 'polypeptide(L)'
;MKQYVKYQLILIFSIIIVFFNYGKTKYNYLLSFLISIISSYLVFFISFGIYLGIGFIFQNIDLEKTGYGIIEKFIFLIMVLVVPPLLMFYCYRIIFNAEKTNYFKYIKWSSIIVLVIYGIIRFFHKDDYLFVVWQFIMVLALQLILYQKELKTLFKSKN
;
A
#
# COMPACT_ATOMS: atom_id res chain seq x y z
N MET A 1 14.46 17.88 3.79
CA MET A 1 13.45 17.67 4.85
C MET A 1 12.27 16.79 4.40
N LYS A 2 11.57 17.08 3.28
CA LYS A 2 10.40 16.28 2.81
C LYS A 2 10.66 14.79 2.53
N GLN A 3 11.84 14.39 2.05
CA GLN A 3 12.16 12.97 1.79
C GLN A 3 12.37 12.15 3.08
N TYR A 4 13.05 12.72 4.08
CA TYR A 4 13.26 12.07 5.39
C TYR A 4 11.94 11.68 6.07
N VAL A 5 10.93 12.54 5.97
CA VAL A 5 9.58 12.28 6.48
C VAL A 5 8.96 11.03 5.82
N LYS A 6 9.16 10.84 4.50
CA LYS A 6 8.62 9.65 3.80
C LYS A 6 9.26 8.36 4.32
N TYR A 7 10.57 8.34 4.52
CA TYR A 7 11.26 7.17 5.07
C TYR A 7 10.84 6.86 6.50
N GLN A 8 10.65 7.89 7.33
CA GLN A 8 10.16 7.73 8.71
C GLN A 8 8.72 7.18 8.74
N LEU A 9 7.85 7.64 7.84
CA LEU A 9 6.47 7.14 7.73
C LEU A 9 6.42 5.66 7.32
N ILE A 10 7.29 5.20 6.41
CA ILE A 10 7.41 3.77 6.08
C ILE A 10 7.79 2.95 7.31
N LEU A 11 8.78 3.44 8.08
CA LEU A 11 9.20 2.77 9.30
C LEU A 11 8.06 2.71 10.33
N ILE A 12 7.41 3.84 10.59
CA ILE A 12 6.26 3.94 11.50
C ILE A 12 5.15 2.97 11.06
N PHE A 13 4.78 2.98 9.78
CA PHE A 13 3.80 2.06 9.21
C PHE A 13 4.20 0.60 9.48
N SER A 14 5.45 0.22 9.19
CA SER A 14 5.95 -1.14 9.36
C SER A 14 5.93 -1.62 10.82
N ILE A 15 6.16 -0.71 11.76
CA ILE A 15 6.10 -0.97 13.21
C ILE A 15 4.64 -1.14 13.63
N ILE A 16 3.76 -0.20 13.24
CA ILE A 16 2.33 -0.20 13.60
C ILE A 16 1.66 -1.49 13.15
N ILE A 17 1.88 -1.95 11.92
CA ILE A 17 1.20 -3.15 11.42
C ILE A 17 1.55 -4.40 12.22
N VAL A 18 2.77 -4.53 12.75
CA VAL A 18 3.16 -5.68 13.58
C VAL A 18 2.70 -5.48 15.02
N PHE A 19 2.90 -4.29 15.59
CA PHE A 19 2.56 -3.98 16.97
C PHE A 19 1.08 -4.27 17.28
N PHE A 20 0.16 -3.77 16.44
CA PHE A 20 -1.28 -3.98 16.65
C PHE A 20 -1.78 -5.39 16.28
N ASN A 21 -0.97 -6.18 15.56
CA ASN A 21 -1.40 -7.48 15.04
C ASN A 21 -0.46 -8.63 15.47
N TYR A 22 0.30 -8.43 16.54
CA TYR A 22 1.33 -9.39 16.95
C TYR A 22 0.75 -10.78 17.21
N GLY A 23 -0.42 -10.88 17.85
CA GLY A 23 -1.09 -12.17 18.10
C GLY A 23 -1.52 -12.95 16.84
N LYS A 24 -1.36 -12.36 15.64
CA LYS A 24 -1.71 -12.96 14.35
C LYS A 24 -0.50 -13.17 13.43
N THR A 25 0.73 -12.91 13.91
CA THR A 25 1.96 -13.11 13.13
C THR A 25 2.32 -14.59 12.99
N LYS A 26 3.09 -14.92 11.96
CA LYS A 26 3.65 -16.27 11.73
C LYS A 26 4.93 -16.55 12.50
N TYR A 27 5.67 -15.48 12.82
CA TYR A 27 6.99 -15.55 13.43
C TYR A 27 6.93 -14.95 14.84
N ASN A 28 8.03 -15.13 15.59
CA ASN A 28 8.21 -14.45 16.86
C ASN A 28 8.26 -12.91 16.68
N TYR A 29 8.10 -12.19 17.79
CA TYR A 29 7.99 -10.74 17.81
C TYR A 29 9.11 -10.06 17.01
N LEU A 30 10.37 -10.29 17.39
CA LEU A 30 11.52 -9.63 16.78
C LEU A 30 11.61 -9.88 15.27
N LEU A 31 11.45 -11.15 14.84
CA LEU A 31 11.55 -11.52 13.43
C LEU A 31 10.41 -10.93 12.61
N SER A 32 9.19 -10.88 13.15
CA SER A 32 8.06 -10.22 12.49
C SER A 32 8.29 -8.73 12.26
N PHE A 33 8.87 -8.01 13.23
CA PHE A 33 9.25 -6.61 13.03
C PHE A 33 10.31 -6.45 11.94
N LEU A 34 11.37 -7.26 11.97
CA LEU A 34 12.44 -7.19 10.96
C LEU A 34 11.90 -7.46 9.55
N ILE A 35 11.11 -8.52 9.36
CA ILE A 35 10.51 -8.84 8.07
C ILE A 35 9.56 -7.73 7.62
N SER A 36 8.77 -7.15 8.52
CA SER A 36 7.87 -6.04 8.23
C SER A 36 8.60 -4.79 7.73
N ILE A 37 9.67 -4.40 8.44
CA ILE A 37 10.50 -3.24 8.09
C ILE A 37 11.12 -3.47 6.71
N ILE A 38 11.80 -4.61 6.51
CA ILE A 38 12.46 -4.95 5.24
C ILE A 38 11.43 -4.98 4.11
N SER A 39 10.29 -5.65 4.30
CA SER A 39 9.23 -5.74 3.30
C SER A 39 8.70 -4.36 2.92
N SER A 40 8.42 -3.49 3.90
CA SER A 40 7.85 -2.16 3.65
C SER A 40 8.81 -1.27 2.85
N TYR A 41 10.12 -1.32 3.15
CA TYR A 41 11.13 -0.63 2.36
C TYR A 41 11.33 -1.24 0.98
N LEU A 42 11.32 -2.57 0.84
CA LEU A 42 11.38 -3.23 -0.46
C LEU A 42 10.21 -2.80 -1.35
N VAL A 43 8.99 -2.77 -0.80
CA VAL A 43 7.82 -2.28 -1.54
C VAL A 43 8.03 -0.84 -2.02
N PHE A 44 8.51 0.04 -1.14
CA PHE A 44 8.80 1.42 -1.51
C PHE A 44 9.84 1.52 -2.64
N PHE A 45 10.98 0.83 -2.51
CA PHE A 45 12.06 0.90 -3.50
C PHE A 45 11.69 0.26 -4.83
N ILE A 46 10.93 -0.85 -4.82
CA ILE A 46 10.43 -1.48 -6.04
C ILE A 46 9.48 -0.51 -6.77
N SER A 47 8.50 0.06 -6.07
CA SER A 47 7.56 1.01 -6.69
C SER A 47 8.27 2.26 -7.23
N PHE A 48 9.21 2.82 -6.45
CA PHE A 48 9.99 3.97 -6.89
C PHE A 48 10.93 3.63 -8.06
N GLY A 49 11.58 2.46 -8.04
CA GLY A 49 12.46 1.99 -9.10
C GLY A 49 11.71 1.77 -10.41
N ILE A 50 10.49 1.20 -10.37
CA ILE A 50 9.63 1.06 -11.56
C ILE A 50 9.28 2.45 -12.13
N TYR A 51 8.90 3.40 -11.27
CA TYR A 51 8.61 4.78 -11.72
C TYR A 51 9.82 5.42 -12.43
N LEU A 52 11.01 5.33 -11.84
CA LEU A 52 12.24 5.86 -12.45
C LEU A 52 12.58 5.15 -13.76
N GLY A 53 12.46 3.82 -13.80
CA GLY A 53 12.72 3.04 -15.01
C GLY A 53 11.81 3.43 -16.16
N ILE A 54 10.52 3.67 -15.88
CA ILE A 54 9.58 4.19 -16.87
C ILE A 54 10.02 5.60 -17.31
N GLY A 55 10.31 6.51 -16.38
CA GLY A 55 10.75 7.86 -16.72
C GLY A 55 11.99 7.88 -17.63
N PHE A 56 12.94 6.97 -17.41
CA PHE A 56 14.14 6.84 -18.24
C PHE A 56 13.82 6.38 -19.68
N ILE A 57 12.90 5.42 -19.86
CA ILE A 57 12.50 4.93 -21.18
C ILE A 57 11.92 6.06 -22.05
N PHE A 58 11.19 6.99 -21.43
CA PHE A 58 10.49 8.07 -22.13
C PHE A 58 11.30 9.37 -22.24
N GLN A 59 12.52 9.44 -21.69
CA GLN A 59 13.33 10.67 -21.63
C GLN A 59 13.68 11.25 -23.02
N ASN A 60 13.73 10.42 -24.06
CA ASN A 60 14.12 10.82 -25.43
C ASN A 60 12.92 11.06 -26.37
N ILE A 61 11.69 10.95 -25.87
CA ILE A 61 10.48 11.24 -26.66
C ILE A 61 10.21 12.74 -26.53
N ASP A 62 9.86 13.41 -27.63
CA ASP A 62 9.61 14.86 -27.62
C ASP A 62 8.25 15.15 -26.92
N LEU A 63 8.32 15.38 -25.61
CA LEU A 63 7.17 15.31 -24.68
C LEU A 63 6.16 16.46 -24.84
N GLU A 64 6.59 17.59 -25.39
CA GLU A 64 5.75 18.78 -25.55
C GLU A 64 4.64 18.61 -26.61
N LYS A 65 4.81 17.69 -27.57
CA LYS A 65 3.85 17.46 -28.67
C LYS A 65 2.83 16.35 -28.39
N THR A 66 2.98 15.57 -27.32
CA THR A 66 2.28 14.27 -27.18
C THR A 66 1.29 14.17 -26.02
N GLY A 67 1.08 15.25 -25.24
CA GLY A 67 0.25 15.18 -24.04
C GLY A 67 0.88 14.38 -22.89
N TYR A 68 2.19 14.13 -22.97
CA TYR A 68 2.94 13.28 -22.06
C TYR A 68 2.84 13.72 -20.59
N GLY A 69 2.71 15.02 -20.30
CA GLY A 69 2.57 15.50 -18.93
C GLY A 69 1.33 14.97 -18.19
N ILE A 70 0.28 14.56 -18.91
CA ILE A 70 -0.89 13.86 -18.32
C ILE A 70 -0.54 12.39 -18.08
N ILE A 71 0.07 11.74 -19.05
CA ILE A 71 0.46 10.33 -18.99
C ILE A 71 1.45 10.10 -17.84
N GLU A 72 2.47 10.94 -17.71
CA GLU A 72 3.46 10.90 -16.63
C GLU A 72 2.81 11.01 -15.25
N LYS A 73 1.85 11.94 -15.09
CA LYS A 73 1.09 12.09 -13.84
C LYS A 73 0.27 10.84 -13.53
N PHE A 74 -0.36 10.22 -14.53
CA PHE A 74 -1.10 8.97 -14.37
C PHE A 74 -0.17 7.82 -13.96
N ILE A 75 0.98 7.70 -14.62
CA ILE A 75 2.00 6.69 -14.27
C ILE A 75 2.46 6.89 -12.83
N PHE A 76 2.79 8.13 -12.43
CA PHE A 76 3.16 8.45 -11.06
C PHE A 76 2.07 8.02 -10.06
N LEU A 77 0.80 8.34 -10.36
CA LEU A 77 -0.34 7.97 -9.53
C LEU A 77 -0.47 6.45 -9.33
N ILE A 78 -0.32 5.67 -10.40
CA ILE A 78 -0.33 4.21 -10.35
C ILE A 78 0.83 3.70 -9.49
N MET A 79 2.03 4.24 -9.69
CA MET A 79 3.23 3.82 -8.96
C MET A 79 3.21 4.18 -7.47
N VAL A 80 2.39 5.17 -7.06
CA VAL A 80 2.27 5.57 -5.65
C VAL A 80 1.04 4.96 -4.97
N LEU A 81 -0.09 4.80 -5.67
CA LEU A 81 -1.36 4.38 -5.04
C LEU A 81 -1.78 2.95 -5.37
N VAL A 82 -1.22 2.31 -6.39
CA VAL A 82 -1.66 0.97 -6.82
C VAL A 82 -0.56 -0.06 -6.60
N VAL A 83 0.64 0.21 -7.10
CA VAL A 83 1.76 -0.76 -7.01
C VAL A 83 2.15 -1.05 -5.56
N PRO A 84 2.38 -0.06 -4.66
CA PRO A 84 2.80 -0.36 -3.30
C PRO A 84 1.74 -1.15 -2.51
N PRO A 85 0.44 -0.79 -2.53
CA PRO A 85 -0.63 -1.57 -1.91
C PRO A 85 -0.71 -3.01 -2.41
N LEU A 86 -0.60 -3.24 -3.73
CA LEU A 86 -0.62 -4.59 -4.29
C LEU A 86 0.54 -5.44 -3.77
N LEU A 87 1.74 -4.87 -3.72
CA LEU A 87 2.90 -5.54 -3.14
C LEU A 87 2.74 -5.76 -1.63
N MET A 88 2.18 -4.80 -0.89
CA MET A 88 1.95 -4.96 0.55
C MET A 88 0.94 -6.08 0.87
N PHE A 89 -0.11 -6.26 0.07
CA PHE A 89 -1.00 -7.43 0.24
C PHE A 89 -0.26 -8.76 0.10
N TYR A 90 0.79 -8.82 -0.73
CA TYR A 90 1.66 -9.98 -0.81
C TYR A 90 2.53 -10.10 0.45
N CYS A 91 3.18 -9.02 0.89
CA CYS A 91 4.00 -8.99 2.12
C CYS A 91 3.22 -9.36 3.38
N TYR A 92 1.96 -8.96 3.50
CA TYR A 92 1.09 -9.36 4.62
C TYR A 92 0.97 -10.86 4.77
N ARG A 93 0.94 -11.59 3.66
CA ARG A 93 0.87 -13.05 3.68
C ARG A 93 2.19 -13.70 4.06
N ILE A 94 3.31 -12.99 3.96
CA ILE A 94 4.60 -13.45 4.48
C ILE A 94 4.60 -13.29 6.00
N ILE A 95 4.15 -12.15 6.51
CA ILE A 95 4.29 -11.78 7.94
C ILE A 95 3.18 -12.39 8.82
N PHE A 96 1.94 -12.44 8.32
CA PHE A 96 0.74 -12.78 9.09
C PHE A 96 0.04 -14.05 8.61
N ASN A 97 -0.76 -14.64 9.50
CA ASN A 97 -1.65 -15.77 9.22
C ASN A 97 -2.91 -15.34 8.42
N ALA A 98 -2.71 -14.66 7.29
CA ALA A 98 -3.78 -14.22 6.40
C ALA A 98 -4.18 -15.33 5.41
N GLU A 99 -5.37 -15.91 5.63
CA GLU A 99 -5.97 -16.95 4.77
C GLU A 99 -6.37 -16.39 3.38
N LYS A 100 -6.15 -17.16 2.31
CA LYS A 100 -6.59 -16.80 0.94
C LYS A 100 -8.09 -17.11 0.76
N THR A 101 -8.95 -16.28 1.33
CA THR A 101 -10.40 -16.41 1.19
C THR A 101 -10.96 -15.46 0.11
N ASN A 102 -12.21 -15.69 -0.30
CA ASN A 102 -12.94 -14.70 -1.13
C ASN A 102 -13.03 -13.34 -0.42
N TYR A 103 -13.15 -13.34 0.92
CA TYR A 103 -13.12 -12.12 1.72
C TYR A 103 -11.80 -11.36 1.57
N PHE A 104 -10.65 -12.04 1.63
CA PHE A 104 -9.36 -11.43 1.34
C PHE A 104 -9.33 -10.79 -0.06
N LYS A 105 -9.85 -11.49 -1.07
CA LYS A 105 -9.93 -10.98 -2.45
C LYS A 105 -10.79 -9.70 -2.53
N TYR A 106 -11.93 -9.66 -1.84
CA TYR A 106 -12.79 -8.48 -1.81
C TYR A 106 -12.15 -7.29 -1.10
N ILE A 107 -11.52 -7.51 0.07
CA ILE A 107 -10.80 -6.44 0.78
C ILE A 107 -9.63 -5.91 -0.06
N LYS A 108 -8.89 -6.79 -0.73
CA LYS A 108 -7.80 -6.40 -1.63
C LYS A 108 -8.31 -5.46 -2.73
N TRP A 109 -9.29 -5.90 -3.50
CA TRP A 109 -9.75 -5.13 -4.66
C TRP A 109 -10.53 -3.87 -4.26
N SER A 110 -11.33 -3.92 -3.20
CA SER A 110 -11.99 -2.70 -2.69
C SER A 110 -10.98 -1.66 -2.22
N SER A 111 -9.90 -2.06 -1.54
CA SER A 111 -8.83 -1.14 -1.14
C SER A 111 -8.18 -0.47 -2.35
N ILE A 112 -7.88 -1.24 -3.40
CA ILE A 112 -7.33 -0.69 -4.66
C ILE A 112 -8.33 0.25 -5.33
N ILE A 113 -9.62 -0.10 -5.40
CA ILE A 113 -10.65 0.76 -5.99
C ILE A 113 -10.75 2.09 -5.22
N VAL A 114 -10.78 2.05 -3.90
CA VAL A 114 -10.81 3.26 -3.06
C VAL A 114 -9.59 4.14 -3.34
N LEU A 115 -8.40 3.53 -3.43
CA LEU A 115 -7.16 4.24 -3.75
C LEU A 115 -7.16 4.86 -5.15
N VAL A 116 -7.69 4.16 -6.14
CA VAL A 116 -7.81 4.67 -7.52
C VAL A 116 -8.79 5.84 -7.57
N ILE A 117 -9.97 5.73 -6.94
CA ILE A 117 -10.95 6.81 -6.86
C ILE A 117 -10.33 8.03 -6.18
N TYR A 118 -9.66 7.82 -5.03
CA TYR A 118 -8.94 8.88 -4.34
C TYR A 118 -7.88 9.51 -5.25
N GLY A 119 -7.11 8.69 -5.97
CA GLY A 119 -6.11 9.15 -6.93
C GLY A 119 -6.67 10.02 -8.05
N ILE A 120 -7.82 9.64 -8.62
CA ILE A 120 -8.52 10.41 -9.67
C ILE A 120 -9.00 11.76 -9.12
N ILE A 121 -9.61 11.78 -7.92
CA ILE A 121 -10.05 13.04 -7.29
C ILE A 121 -8.84 13.97 -7.06
N ARG A 122 -7.72 13.39 -6.62
CA ARG A 122 -6.49 14.13 -6.35
C ARG A 122 -5.72 14.52 -7.60
N PHE A 123 -5.94 13.87 -8.74
CA PHE A 123 -5.37 14.30 -10.01
C PHE A 123 -5.72 15.77 -10.32
N PHE A 124 -6.88 16.23 -9.85
CA PHE A 124 -7.36 17.61 -10.01
C PHE A 124 -6.95 18.56 -8.87
N HIS A 125 -6.24 18.10 -7.83
CA HIS A 125 -5.88 18.89 -6.64
C HIS A 125 -4.38 18.77 -6.31
N LYS A 126 -3.69 19.90 -6.12
CA LYS A 126 -2.25 19.91 -5.77
C LYS A 126 -2.03 19.67 -4.27
N ASP A 127 -1.93 18.41 -3.84
CA ASP A 127 -1.61 18.10 -2.44
C ASP A 127 -0.60 16.95 -2.25
N ASP A 128 0.26 17.11 -1.24
CA ASP A 128 1.46 16.30 -0.98
C ASP A 128 1.21 15.01 -0.16
N TYR A 129 -0.01 14.74 0.31
CA TYR A 129 -0.29 13.68 1.30
C TYR A 129 -0.62 12.28 0.72
N LEU A 130 -0.48 12.07 -0.59
CA LEU A 130 -0.79 10.80 -1.27
C LEU A 130 -0.10 9.58 -0.62
N PHE A 131 1.11 9.79 -0.11
CA PHE A 131 1.93 8.74 0.48
C PHE A 131 1.41 8.21 1.83
N VAL A 132 0.67 9.03 2.59
CA VAL A 132 0.11 8.64 3.89
C VAL A 132 -1.18 7.86 3.71
N VAL A 133 -1.98 8.23 2.70
CA VAL A 133 -3.33 7.66 2.52
C VAL A 133 -3.28 6.18 2.17
N TRP A 134 -2.35 5.75 1.31
CA TRP A 134 -2.24 4.34 0.99
C TRP A 134 -1.79 3.52 2.20
N GLN A 135 -0.85 4.02 3.02
CA GLN A 135 -0.44 3.35 4.24
C GLN A 135 -1.62 3.18 5.20
N PHE A 136 -2.41 4.23 5.39
CA PHE A 136 -3.60 4.19 6.24
C PHE A 136 -4.63 3.16 5.74
N ILE A 137 -4.95 3.17 4.45
CA ILE A 137 -5.87 2.19 3.84
C ILE A 137 -5.34 0.76 4.02
N MET A 138 -4.03 0.57 3.86
CA MET A 138 -3.41 -0.75 4.04
C MET A 138 -3.44 -1.23 5.50
N VAL A 139 -3.32 -0.33 6.49
CA VAL A 139 -3.52 -0.69 7.90
C VAL A 139 -4.95 -1.19 8.12
N LEU A 140 -5.96 -0.44 7.65
CA LEU A 140 -7.37 -0.83 7.79
C LEU A 140 -7.67 -2.15 7.07
N ALA A 141 -7.18 -2.31 5.84
CA ALA A 141 -7.36 -3.53 5.08
C ALA A 141 -6.79 -4.76 5.80
N LEU A 142 -5.61 -4.61 6.44
CA LEU A 142 -5.01 -5.67 7.22
C LEU A 142 -5.88 -6.06 8.42
N GLN A 143 -6.41 -5.08 9.16
CA GLN A 143 -7.29 -5.32 10.30
C GLN A 143 -8.52 -6.13 9.88
N LEU A 144 -9.18 -5.73 8.79
CA LEU A 144 -10.33 -6.45 8.25
C LEU A 144 -9.97 -7.89 7.89
N ILE A 145 -8.82 -8.10 7.24
CA ILE A 145 -8.36 -9.44 6.83
C ILE A 145 -8.05 -10.34 8.04
N LEU A 146 -7.31 -9.85 9.03
CA LEU A 146 -6.84 -10.68 10.15
C LEU A 146 -7.95 -11.01 11.14
N TYR A 147 -8.90 -10.10 11.32
CA TYR A 147 -10.00 -10.22 12.28
C TYR A 147 -11.32 -10.63 11.62
N GLN A 148 -11.27 -11.26 10.44
CA GLN A 148 -12.47 -11.67 9.70
C GLN A 148 -13.40 -12.62 10.48
N LYS A 149 -12.87 -13.44 11.40
CA LYS A 149 -13.67 -14.43 12.17
C LYS A 149 -14.46 -13.70 13.26
N GLU A 150 -13.79 -12.79 13.96
CA GLU A 150 -14.30 -11.93 15.01
C GLU A 150 -15.36 -10.95 14.48
N LEU A 151 -15.14 -10.39 13.28
CA LEU A 151 -16.14 -9.55 12.62
C LEU A 151 -17.40 -10.37 12.29
N LYS A 152 -17.25 -11.59 11.76
CA LYS A 152 -18.40 -12.46 11.44
C LYS A 152 -19.23 -12.81 12.67
N THR A 153 -18.61 -13.09 13.81
CA THR A 153 -19.35 -13.37 15.06
C THR A 153 -20.10 -12.14 15.57
N LEU A 154 -19.49 -10.95 15.51
CA LEU A 154 -20.15 -9.70 15.90
C LEU A 154 -21.39 -9.37 15.06
N PHE A 155 -21.34 -9.60 13.75
CA PHE A 155 -22.48 -9.35 12.86
C PHE A 155 -23.54 -10.45 12.88
N LYS A 156 -23.15 -11.72 13.12
CA LYS A 156 -24.12 -12.81 13.30
C LYS A 156 -24.89 -12.72 14.61
N SER A 157 -24.27 -12.19 15.67
CA SER A 157 -24.92 -12.01 16.98
C SER A 157 -26.04 -10.97 16.98
N LYS A 158 -26.21 -10.20 15.91
CA LYS A 158 -27.19 -9.10 15.79
C LYS A 158 -28.39 -9.42 14.90
N ASN A 159 -28.43 -10.61 14.29
CA ASN A 159 -29.59 -11.15 13.58
C ASN A 159 -30.16 -12.35 14.35
#